data_AF-A0A7R9J3H9-F1
#
_entry.id   AF-A0A7R9J3H9-F1
#
_cell.length_a   1.000
_cell.length_b   1.000
_cell.length_c   1.000
_cell.angle_alpha   90.00
_cell.angle_beta   90.00
_cell.angle_gamma   90.00
#
_symmetry.space_group_name_H-M   'P 1'
#
loop_
_entity.id
_entity.type
_entity.pdbx_description
1 polymer ?
#
loop_
_entity_poly.entity_id
_entity_poly.type
_entity_poly.pdbx_seq_one_letter_code
_entity_poly.pdbx_strand_id
1 'polypeptide(L)'
;MSIGERDLIEVAHPAPLEGATKRQEGCPRLYLAPIASGRAVAREDQLRQQFSSQFGTLAFDSEFDAVVDSVIGNCRDSFVILRGIADYKDGTRRKEWQPYASLVAASIMKAIICGMDAPTDA
;
A
#
# COMPACT_ATOMS: atom_id res chain seq x y z
N MET A 1 22.48 -16.18 -3.13
CA MET A 1 21.93 -17.33 -2.39
C MET A 1 20.72 -17.82 -3.18
N SER A 2 20.92 -18.84 -3.99
CA SER A 2 19.87 -19.39 -4.87
C SER A 2 19.14 -20.48 -4.10
N ILE A 3 18.02 -20.11 -3.49
CA ILE A 3 17.11 -21.07 -2.84
C ILE A 3 16.40 -21.85 -3.95
N GLY A 4 16.41 -23.18 -3.86
CA GLY A 4 15.78 -24.06 -4.85
C GLY A 4 14.27 -23.83 -4.91
N GLU A 5 13.66 -24.01 -6.08
CA GLU A 5 12.24 -23.74 -6.38
C GLU A 5 11.19 -24.40 -5.46
N ARG A 6 11.60 -25.27 -4.52
CA ARG A 6 10.72 -26.04 -3.64
C ARG A 6 10.94 -25.80 -2.14
N ASP A 7 11.95 -25.03 -1.76
CA ASP A 7 12.20 -24.77 -0.34
C ASP A 7 11.31 -23.61 0.13
N LEU A 8 10.29 -23.96 0.93
CA LEU A 8 9.41 -22.99 1.57
C LEU A 8 10.09 -22.50 2.86
N ILE A 9 10.69 -21.32 2.83
CA ILE A 9 11.19 -20.68 4.05
C ILE A 9 10.01 -19.99 4.73
N GLU A 10 9.56 -20.54 5.85
CA GLU A 10 8.65 -19.82 6.75
C GLU A 10 9.45 -18.74 7.48
N VAL A 11 9.32 -17.51 6.98
CA VAL A 11 9.86 -16.33 7.66
C VAL A 11 8.78 -15.82 8.61
N ALA A 12 9.10 -15.78 9.91
CA ALA A 12 8.22 -15.14 10.88
C ALA A 12 8.02 -13.66 10.51
N HIS A 13 6.85 -13.12 10.85
CA HIS A 13 6.57 -11.71 10.60
C HIS A 13 7.63 -10.85 11.30
N PRO A 14 8.30 -9.91 10.59
CA PRO A 14 9.36 -9.09 11.18
C PRO A 14 8.89 -8.38 12.45
N ALA A 15 9.73 -8.40 13.47
CA ALA A 15 9.50 -7.68 14.70
C ALA A 15 9.41 -6.16 14.40
N PRO A 16 8.56 -5.41 15.11
CA PRO A 16 8.52 -3.96 14.97
C PRO A 16 9.91 -3.35 15.26
N LEU A 17 10.34 -2.41 14.42
CA LEU A 17 11.57 -1.64 14.66
C LEU A 17 11.49 -0.92 16.02
N GLU A 18 12.63 -0.77 16.70
CA GLU A 18 12.70 0.00 17.94
C GLU A 18 12.25 1.45 17.69
N GLY A 19 11.32 1.94 18.52
CA GLY A 19 10.68 3.26 18.33
C GLY A 19 9.44 3.28 17.44
N ALA A 20 9.05 2.14 16.83
CA ALA A 20 7.80 2.06 16.09
C ALA A 20 6.58 2.26 17.02
N THR A 21 5.58 3.02 16.55
CA THR A 21 4.34 3.26 17.27
C THR A 21 3.70 1.93 17.68
N LYS A 22 3.42 1.75 18.98
CA LYS A 22 2.78 0.52 19.47
C LYS A 22 1.48 0.29 18.69
N ARG A 23 1.28 -0.95 18.22
CA ARG A 23 0.04 -1.32 17.55
C ARG A 23 -1.09 -1.16 18.56
N GLN A 24 -2.05 -0.30 18.24
CA GLN A 24 -3.27 -0.21 19.03
C GLN A 24 -4.15 -1.41 18.69
N GLU A 25 -4.51 -2.19 19.70
CA GLU A 25 -5.35 -3.35 19.53
C GLU A 25 -6.72 -2.93 18.97
N GLY A 26 -7.23 -3.69 17.99
CA GLY A 26 -8.47 -3.36 17.29
C GLY A 26 -8.36 -2.26 16.22
N CYS A 27 -7.22 -1.57 16.08
CA CYS A 27 -7.04 -0.52 15.06
C CYS A 27 -6.04 -0.94 13.97
N PRO A 28 -6.31 -0.61 12.69
CA PRO A 28 -5.32 -0.76 11.64
C PRO A 28 -4.16 0.23 11.84
N ARG A 29 -2.95 -0.15 11.43
CA ARG A 29 -1.84 0.80 11.35
C ARG A 29 -1.98 1.67 10.11
N LEU A 30 -1.79 2.96 10.30
CA LEU A 30 -1.75 3.95 9.23
C LEU A 30 -0.30 4.33 8.93
N TYR A 31 0.05 4.32 7.66
CA TYR A 31 1.32 4.82 7.16
C TYR A 31 1.05 5.92 6.15
N LEU A 32 1.76 7.04 6.29
CA LEU A 32 1.75 8.14 5.33
C LEU A 32 3.09 8.14 4.61
N ALA A 33 3.10 7.62 3.40
CA ALA A 33 4.31 7.48 2.60
C ALA A 33 3.98 7.38 1.11
N PRO A 34 4.97 7.59 0.23
CA PRO A 34 4.83 7.35 -1.19
C PRO A 34 4.41 5.89 -1.48
N ILE A 35 3.54 5.75 -2.48
CA ILE A 35 3.14 4.48 -3.07
C ILE A 35 3.69 4.47 -4.48
N ALA A 36 4.59 3.53 -4.79
CA ALA A 36 5.07 3.38 -6.16
C ALA A 36 4.12 2.48 -6.94
N SER A 37 3.75 2.88 -8.14
CA SER A 37 2.85 2.12 -8.99
C SER A 37 3.51 1.77 -10.32
N GLY A 38 3.16 0.60 -10.84
CA GLY A 38 3.55 0.12 -12.16
C GLY A 38 3.97 -1.34 -12.12
N ARG A 39 3.59 -2.09 -13.17
CA ARG A 39 3.83 -3.54 -13.24
C ARG A 39 5.28 -3.96 -13.03
N ALA A 40 6.24 -3.18 -13.55
CA ALA A 40 7.66 -3.47 -13.40
C ALA A 40 8.09 -3.35 -11.92
N VAL A 41 7.76 -2.25 -11.26
CA VAL A 41 8.10 -1.99 -9.85
C VAL A 41 7.43 -2.99 -8.91
N ALA A 42 6.19 -3.39 -9.22
CA ALA A 42 5.46 -4.37 -8.41
C ALA A 42 6.08 -5.78 -8.51
N ARG A 43 6.54 -6.20 -9.71
CA ARG A 43 6.95 -7.60 -9.96
C ARG A 43 8.44 -7.86 -9.78
N GLU A 44 9.28 -6.85 -9.99
CA GLU A 44 10.74 -6.99 -9.95
C GLU A 44 11.29 -6.56 -8.58
N ASP A 45 11.80 -7.52 -7.80
CA ASP A 45 12.24 -7.26 -6.41
C ASP A 45 13.42 -6.27 -6.35
N GLN A 46 14.36 -6.33 -7.30
CA GLN A 46 15.50 -5.39 -7.36
C GLN A 46 15.03 -3.97 -7.60
N LEU A 47 14.09 -3.78 -8.53
CA LEU A 47 13.53 -2.47 -8.87
C LEU A 47 12.68 -1.94 -7.70
N ARG A 48 11.92 -2.81 -7.03
CA ARG A 48 11.17 -2.47 -5.81
C ARG A 48 12.09 -1.93 -4.71
N GLN A 49 13.22 -2.60 -4.49
CA GLN A 49 14.20 -2.20 -3.49
C GLN A 49 14.88 -0.88 -3.85
N GLN A 50 15.24 -0.68 -5.12
CA GLN A 50 15.77 0.58 -5.62
C GLN A 50 14.78 1.73 -5.37
N PHE A 51 13.51 1.57 -5.76
CA PHE A 51 12.48 2.59 -5.55
C PHE A 51 12.23 2.88 -4.06
N SER A 52 12.20 1.85 -3.21
CA SER A 52 12.07 2.03 -1.77
C SER A 52 13.25 2.84 -1.20
N SER A 53 14.48 2.52 -1.59
CA SER A 53 15.67 3.25 -1.13
C SER A 53 15.76 4.69 -1.65
N GLN A 54 15.35 4.93 -2.89
CA GLN A 54 15.46 6.22 -3.54
C GLN A 54 14.34 7.19 -3.15
N PHE A 55 13.10 6.70 -3.04
CA PHE A 55 11.91 7.53 -2.86
C PHE A 55 11.25 7.37 -1.49
N GLY A 56 11.77 6.48 -0.63
CA GLY A 56 11.15 6.18 0.67
C GLY A 56 9.80 5.48 0.54
N THR A 57 9.55 4.80 -0.59
CA THR A 57 8.30 4.09 -0.85
C THR A 57 8.08 2.96 0.16
N LEU A 58 6.88 2.91 0.74
CA LEU A 58 6.48 1.86 1.68
C LEU A 58 5.47 0.86 1.11
N ALA A 59 4.80 1.20 0.01
CA ALA A 59 3.81 0.34 -0.62
C ALA A 59 3.93 0.37 -2.14
N PHE A 60 3.53 -0.74 -2.75
CA PHE A 60 3.62 -0.94 -4.19
C PHE A 60 2.28 -1.39 -4.74
N ASP A 61 1.97 -0.93 -5.95
CA ASP A 61 0.80 -1.35 -6.72
C ASP A 61 1.17 -1.57 -8.20
N SER A 62 0.39 -2.37 -8.91
CA SER A 62 0.66 -2.74 -10.29
C SER A 62 -0.15 -1.98 -11.35
N GLU A 63 -1.25 -1.29 -10.98
CA GLU A 63 -2.23 -0.73 -11.92
C GLU A 63 -2.77 0.66 -11.52
N PHE A 64 -2.34 1.24 -10.39
CA PHE A 64 -2.76 2.58 -9.94
C PHE A 64 -2.14 3.71 -10.79
N ASP A 65 -1.11 3.42 -11.57
CA ASP A 65 -0.45 4.35 -12.49
C ASP A 65 -1.46 4.86 -13.52
N ALA A 66 -2.24 3.96 -14.14
CA ALA A 66 -3.29 4.34 -15.09
C ALA A 66 -4.41 5.19 -14.43
N VAL A 67 -4.72 4.94 -13.16
CA VAL A 67 -5.72 5.73 -12.42
C VAL A 67 -5.20 7.14 -12.16
N VAL A 68 -3.94 7.26 -11.72
CA VAL A 68 -3.29 8.55 -11.48
C VAL A 68 -3.17 9.36 -12.77
N ASP A 69 -2.75 8.74 -13.87
CA ASP A 69 -2.68 9.37 -15.18
C ASP A 69 -4.05 9.90 -15.62
N SER A 70 -5.12 9.15 -15.36
CA SER A 70 -6.48 9.58 -15.65
C SER A 70 -6.93 10.76 -14.79
N VAL A 71 -6.65 10.74 -13.48
CA VAL A 71 -6.99 11.82 -12.55
C VAL A 71 -6.27 13.11 -12.95
N ILE A 72 -4.97 13.04 -13.20
CA ILE A 72 -4.15 14.17 -13.64
C ILE A 72 -4.61 14.65 -15.02
N GLY A 73 -4.85 13.74 -15.97
CA GLY A 73 -5.32 14.05 -17.31
C GLY A 73 -6.69 14.73 -17.36
N ASN A 74 -7.51 14.55 -16.32
CA ASN A 74 -8.80 15.25 -16.13
C ASN A 74 -8.66 16.55 -15.31
N CYS A 75 -7.43 17.06 -15.14
CA CYS A 75 -7.13 18.28 -14.39
C CYS A 75 -7.65 18.24 -12.94
N ARG A 76 -7.52 17.08 -12.28
CA ARG A 76 -7.85 16.94 -10.86
C ARG A 76 -6.58 17.03 -10.03
N ASP A 77 -6.44 18.17 -9.34
CA ASP A 77 -5.23 18.48 -8.56
C ASP A 77 -5.34 18.08 -7.08
N SER A 78 -6.51 17.60 -6.65
CA SER A 78 -6.79 17.22 -5.26
C SER A 78 -7.31 15.79 -5.21
N PHE A 79 -6.44 14.87 -4.83
CA PHE A 79 -6.78 13.47 -4.63
C PHE A 79 -5.90 12.86 -3.55
N VAL A 80 -6.36 11.76 -2.96
CA VAL A 80 -5.60 10.94 -2.03
C VAL A 80 -5.71 9.48 -2.46
N ILE A 81 -4.61 8.75 -2.35
CA ILE A 81 -4.57 7.32 -2.64
C ILE A 81 -4.53 6.57 -1.31
N LEU A 82 -5.49 5.67 -1.12
CA LEU A 82 -5.57 4.80 0.05
C LEU A 82 -5.28 3.36 -0.37
N ARG A 83 -4.34 2.72 0.32
CA ARG A 83 -3.97 1.33 0.03
C ARG A 83 -4.00 0.45 1.29
N GLY A 84 -4.78 -0.62 1.21
CA GLY A 84 -4.69 -1.73 2.15
C GLY A 84 -3.57 -2.69 1.75
N ILE A 85 -2.83 -3.19 2.72
CA ILE A 85 -1.72 -4.13 2.49
C ILE A 85 -2.25 -5.56 2.60
N ALA A 86 -2.24 -6.28 1.48
CA ALA A 86 -2.67 -7.68 1.41
C ALA A 86 -1.48 -8.66 1.47
N ASP A 87 -0.32 -8.27 0.95
CA ASP A 87 0.91 -9.05 1.01
C ASP A 87 2.15 -8.15 0.91
N TYR A 88 3.33 -8.77 0.95
CA TYR A 88 4.64 -8.13 0.84
C TYR A 88 5.24 -8.22 -0.57
N LYS A 89 4.45 -8.60 -1.57
CA LYS A 89 4.92 -8.82 -2.93
C LYS A 89 4.09 -8.01 -3.94
N ASP A 90 3.26 -8.67 -4.74
CA ASP A 90 2.60 -8.12 -5.92
C ASP A 90 1.07 -8.31 -5.88
N GLY A 91 0.50 -8.74 -4.76
CA GLY A 91 -0.94 -8.99 -4.65
C GLY A 91 -1.41 -10.28 -5.32
N THR A 92 -0.55 -11.04 -6.01
CA THR A 92 -1.00 -12.14 -6.89
C THR A 92 -1.10 -13.49 -6.19
N ARG A 93 -0.45 -13.65 -5.03
CA ARG A 93 -0.36 -14.91 -4.27
C ARG A 93 -1.07 -14.75 -2.93
N ARG A 94 -1.66 -15.83 -2.42
CA ARG A 94 -2.33 -15.88 -1.09
C ARG A 94 -3.32 -14.72 -0.88
N LYS A 95 -4.42 -14.74 -1.65
CA LYS A 95 -5.45 -13.68 -1.69
C LYS A 95 -6.33 -13.60 -0.43
N GLU A 96 -6.07 -14.41 0.59
CA GLU A 96 -6.83 -14.48 1.85
C GLU A 96 -6.87 -13.14 2.60
N TRP A 97 -5.82 -12.32 2.45
CA TRP A 97 -5.72 -11.01 3.07
C TRP A 97 -6.31 -9.87 2.23
N GLN A 98 -6.66 -10.09 0.96
CA GLN A 98 -7.25 -9.04 0.12
C GLN A 98 -8.60 -8.53 0.66
N PRO A 99 -9.54 -9.38 1.12
CA PRO A 99 -10.78 -8.89 1.72
C PRO A 99 -10.53 -7.99 2.95
N TYR A 100 -9.60 -8.39 3.83
CA TYR A 100 -9.23 -7.58 4.99
C TYR A 100 -8.57 -6.26 4.58
N ALA A 101 -7.61 -6.29 3.65
CA ALA A 101 -6.93 -5.10 3.14
C ALA A 101 -7.92 -4.11 2.51
N SER A 102 -8.85 -4.59 1.70
CA SER A 102 -9.90 -3.79 1.09
C SER A 102 -10.83 -3.17 2.14
N LEU A 103 -11.24 -3.95 3.15
CA LEU A 103 -12.07 -3.47 4.25
C LEU A 103 -11.36 -2.36 5.05
N VAL A 104 -10.07 -2.51 5.34
CA VAL A 104 -9.27 -1.48 6.02
C VAL A 104 -9.22 -0.20 5.20
N ALA A 105 -8.90 -0.29 3.90
CA ALA A 105 -8.84 0.88 3.02
C ALA A 105 -10.19 1.62 2.95
N ALA A 106 -11.29 0.87 2.79
CA ALA A 106 -12.65 1.43 2.76
C ALA A 106 -13.04 2.05 4.11
N SER A 107 -12.64 1.46 5.23
CA SER A 107 -12.91 1.99 6.57
C SER A 107 -12.19 3.33 6.79
N ILE A 108 -10.94 3.45 6.34
CA ILE A 108 -10.19 4.71 6.39
C ILE A 108 -10.82 5.75 5.47
N MET A 109 -11.22 5.38 4.25
CA MET A 109 -11.94 6.28 3.35
C MET A 109 -13.21 6.82 4.00
N LYS A 110 -14.01 5.95 4.62
CA LYS A 110 -15.22 6.36 5.35
C LYS A 110 -14.89 7.32 6.50
N ALA A 111 -13.86 7.03 7.29
CA ALA A 111 -13.44 7.89 8.38
C ALA A 111 -13.01 9.29 7.90
N ILE A 112 -12.28 9.36 6.78
CA ILE A 112 -11.90 10.64 6.15
C ILE A 112 -13.16 11.40 5.73
N ILE A 113 -14.06 10.79 4.96
CA ILE A 113 -15.27 11.45 4.46
C ILE A 113 -16.15 11.93 5.61
N CYS A 114 -16.36 11.12 6.65
CA CYS A 114 -17.16 11.51 7.82
C CYS A 114 -16.49 12.59 8.68
N GLY A 115 -15.16 12.74 8.59
CA GLY A 115 -14.40 13.77 9.31
C GLY A 115 -14.20 15.05 8.51
N MET A 116 -14.58 15.08 7.22
CA MET A 116 -14.57 16.28 6.40
C MET A 116 -15.81 17.11 6.70
N ASP A 117 -15.64 18.43 6.75
CA ASP A 117 -16.77 19.34 6.73
C ASP A 117 -17.56 19.15 5.43
N ALA A 118 -18.87 19.40 5.50
CA ALA A 118 -19.70 19.42 4.31
C ALA A 118 -19.09 20.42 3.31
N PRO A 119 -19.05 20.08 2.01
CA PRO A 119 -18.59 21.04 1.01
C PRO A 119 -19.45 22.30 1.13
N THR A 120 -18.81 23.44 1.41
CA THR A 120 -19.46 24.73 1.22
C THR A 120 -19.59 24.96 -0.27
N ASP A 121 -20.83 25.16 -0.74
CA ASP A 121 -21.09 25.65 -2.10
C ASP A 121 -20.41 27.03 -2.23
N ALA A 122 -19.26 27.07 -2.88
CA ALA A 122 -18.55 28.28 -3.28
C ALA A 122 -18.48 28.36 -4.80
#